data_AF-A0A1A8N274-F1
#
_entry.id   AF-A0A1A8N274-F1
#
_cell.length_a   1.000
_cell.length_b   1.000
_cell.length_c   1.000
_cell.angle_alpha   90.00
_cell.angle_beta   90.00
_cell.angle_gamma   90.00
#
_symmetry.space_group_name_H-M   'P 1'
#
loop_
_entity.id
_entity.type
_entity.pdbx_description
1 polymer ?
#
loop_
_entity_poly.entity_id
_entity_poly.type
_entity_poly.pdbx_seq_one_letter_code
_entity_poly.pdbx_strand_id
1 'polypeptide(L)' 'ELAIVEIVCANNAIRLHQLQQQILADSQVFININRVSITTIGHVLAKHQITIKHLYRVPFERNGIGVIRRRQENVQ' A
#
# COMPACT_ATOMS: atom_id res chain seq x y z
N GLU A 1 3.12 -17.71 -0.17
CA GLU A 1 2.94 -16.71 0.91
C GLU A 1 3.98 -15.59 0.83
N LEU A 2 5.29 -15.91 0.75
CA LEU A 2 6.38 -14.92 0.70
C LEU A 2 6.25 -13.88 -0.43
N ALA A 3 5.80 -14.28 -1.62
CA ALA A 3 5.57 -13.34 -2.73
C ALA A 3 4.57 -12.21 -2.37
N ILE A 4 3.54 -12.49 -1.56
CA ILE A 4 2.58 -11.47 -1.10
C ILE A 4 3.29 -10.46 -0.19
N VAL A 5 4.17 -10.96 0.68
CA VAL A 5 4.97 -10.14 1.60
C VAL A 5 5.95 -9.27 0.81
N GLU A 6 6.64 -9.81 -0.18
CA GLU A 6 7.57 -9.06 -1.04
C GLU A 6 6.86 -7.90 -1.76
N ILE A 7 5.67 -8.15 -2.32
CA ILE A 7 4.87 -7.12 -3.00
C ILE A 7 4.51 -5.99 -2.03
N VAL A 8 4.06 -6.32 -0.81
CA VAL A 8 3.69 -5.33 0.20
C VAL A 8 4.92 -4.60 0.75
N CYS A 9 6.05 -5.27 0.91
CA CYS A 9 7.31 -4.64 1.30
C CYS A 9 7.80 -3.65 0.25
N ALA A 10 7.71 -4.02 -1.04
CA ALA A 10 8.08 -3.14 -2.15
C ALA A 10 7.14 -1.93 -2.28
N ASN A 11 5.85 -2.11 -2.01
CA ASN A 11 4.86 -1.04 -2.05
C ASN A 11 3.89 -1.11 -0.87
N ASN A 12 4.32 -0.56 0.28
CA ASN A 12 3.54 -0.61 1.52
C ASN A 12 2.25 0.26 1.50
N ALA A 13 2.09 1.13 0.49
CA ALA A 13 0.90 1.97 0.33
C ALA A 13 -0.22 1.28 -0.47
N ILE A 14 0.00 0.05 -0.95
CA ILE A 14 -0.99 -0.71 -1.72
C ILE A 14 -2.23 -1.01 -0.87
N ARG A 15 -3.44 -0.85 -1.44
CA ARG A 15 -4.68 -1.23 -0.74
C ARG A 15 -4.92 -2.75 -0.85
N LEU A 16 -5.54 -3.35 0.16
CA LEU A 16 -5.86 -4.79 0.17
C LEU A 16 -6.63 -5.28 -1.06
N HIS A 17 -7.61 -4.52 -1.56
CA HIS A 17 -8.35 -4.88 -2.78
C HIS A 17 -7.46 -4.82 -4.04
N GLN A 18 -6.50 -3.89 -4.09
CA GLN A 18 -5.56 -3.80 -5.21
C GLN A 18 -4.57 -4.95 -5.19
N LEU A 19 -4.08 -5.31 -4.00
CA LEU A 19 -3.23 -6.48 -3.80
C LEU A 19 -3.95 -7.78 -4.22
N GLN A 20 -5.23 -7.92 -3.86
CA GLN A 20 -6.06 -9.04 -4.30
C GLN A 20 -6.16 -9.13 -5.82
N GLN A 21 -6.43 -8.00 -6.49
CA GLN A 21 -6.51 -7.94 -7.95
C GLN A 21 -5.17 -8.31 -8.60
N GLN A 22 -4.05 -7.82 -8.06
CA GLN A 22 -2.72 -8.12 -8.56
C GLN A 22 -2.38 -9.62 -8.42
N ILE A 23 -2.73 -10.24 -7.29
CA ILE A 23 -2.56 -11.69 -7.07
C ILE A 23 -3.35 -12.50 -8.11
N LEU A 24 -4.58 -12.08 -8.43
CA LEU A 24 -5.43 -12.79 -9.41
C LEU A 24 -4.98 -12.55 -10.86
N ALA A 25 -4.37 -11.40 -11.16
CA ALA A 25 -3.86 -11.09 -12.49
C ALA A 25 -2.50 -11.76 -12.77
N ASP A 26 -1.66 -11.90 -11.75
CA ASP A 26 -0.33 -12.47 -11.87
C ASP A 26 -0.35 -14.01 -11.80
N SER A 27 -0.73 -14.60 -12.94
CA SER A 27 -0.76 -16.05 -13.15
C SER A 27 0.62 -16.71 -13.24
N GLN A 28 1.70 -15.92 -13.35
CA GLN A 28 3.08 -16.43 -13.38
C GLN A 28 3.56 -16.76 -11.96
N VAL A 29 3.31 -15.85 -11.01
CA VAL A 29 3.71 -16.02 -9.61
C VAL A 29 2.67 -16.80 -8.81
N PHE A 30 1.37 -16.57 -9.07
CA PHE A 30 0.26 -17.20 -8.37
C PHE A 30 -0.48 -18.22 -9.26
N ILE A 31 0.19 -19.35 -9.49
CA ILE A 31 -0.31 -20.40 -10.37
C ILE A 31 -1.56 -21.06 -9.78
N ASN A 32 -2.60 -21.21 -10.61
CA ASN A 32 -3.86 -21.88 -10.28
C ASN A 32 -4.67 -21.23 -9.14
N ILE A 33 -4.43 -19.95 -8.83
CA ILE A 33 -5.26 -19.19 -7.88
C ILE A 33 -6.36 -18.47 -8.64
N ASN A 34 -7.56 -19.04 -8.63
CA ASN A 34 -8.74 -18.45 -9.26
C ASN A 34 -9.48 -17.47 -8.34
N ARG A 35 -9.33 -17.63 -7.01
CA ARG A 35 -9.97 -16.81 -5.99
C ARG A 35 -9.08 -16.75 -4.75
N VAL A 36 -9.00 -15.57 -4.14
CA VAL A 36 -8.39 -15.36 -2.83
C VAL A 36 -9.22 -14.33 -2.09
N SER A 37 -9.50 -14.54 -0.80
CA SER A 37 -10.24 -13.57 0.00
C SER A 37 -9.30 -12.53 0.60
N ILE A 38 -9.86 -11.34 0.88
CA ILE A 38 -9.13 -10.28 1.59
C ILE A 38 -8.71 -10.75 2.99
N THR A 39 -9.52 -11.59 3.64
CA THR A 39 -9.19 -12.19 4.94
C THR A 39 -8.00 -13.12 4.87
N THR A 40 -7.89 -13.96 3.82
CA THR A 40 -6.72 -14.82 3.61
C THR A 40 -5.45 -13.99 3.42
N ILE A 41 -5.52 -12.93 2.63
CA ILE A 41 -4.38 -12.00 2.46
C ILE A 41 -4.03 -11.37 3.81
N GLY A 42 -5.02 -10.88 4.57
CA GLY A 42 -4.82 -10.33 5.91
C GLY A 42 -4.17 -11.31 6.88
N HIS A 43 -4.57 -12.58 6.86
CA HIS A 43 -3.95 -13.64 7.67
C HIS A 43 -2.49 -13.87 7.29
N VAL A 44 -2.15 -13.92 6.00
CA VAL A 44 -0.77 -14.07 5.54
C VAL A 44 0.08 -12.89 6.02
N LEU A 45 -0.42 -11.66 5.88
CA LEU A 45 0.30 -10.47 6.36
C LEU A 45 0.51 -10.50 7.87
N ALA A 46 -0.52 -10.83 8.65
CA ALA A 46 -0.44 -10.94 10.11
C ALA A 46 0.55 -12.04 10.55
N LYS A 47 0.52 -13.21 9.91
CA LYS A 47 1.46 -14.32 10.15
C LYS A 47 2.92 -13.90 9.97
N HIS A 48 3.18 -13.03 9.00
CA HIS A 48 4.51 -12.49 8.72
C HIS A 48 4.80 -11.15 9.40
N GLN A 49 3.92 -10.68 10.31
CA GLN A 49 4.07 -9.41 11.04
C GLN A 49 4.19 -8.18 10.11
N ILE A 50 3.61 -8.26 8.91
CA ILE A 50 3.58 -7.17 7.94
C ILE A 50 2.29 -6.38 8.10
N THR A 51 2.41 -5.05 8.17
CA THR A 51 1.27 -4.13 8.21
C THR A 51 1.28 -3.25 6.98
N ILE A 52 0.18 -3.27 6.21
CA ILE A 52 -0.07 -2.32 5.12
C ILE A 52 -0.33 -0.94 5.70
N LYS A 53 0.35 0.09 5.19
CA LYS A 53 0.10 1.47 5.59
C LYS A 53 -1.08 2.04 4.79
N HIS A 54 -2.08 2.52 5.51
CA HIS A 54 -3.08 3.39 4.89
C HIS A 54 -2.44 4.75 4.57
N LEU A 55 -2.36 5.09 3.28
CA LEU A 55 -1.93 6.42 2.86
C LEU A 55 -3.08 7.41 3.04
N TYR A 56 -3.06 8.16 4.15
CA TYR A 56 -3.97 9.28 4.34
C TYR A 56 -3.52 10.45 3.47
N ARG A 57 -4.35 10.85 2.51
CA ARG A 57 -4.16 12.08 1.75
C ARG A 57 -4.81 13.23 2.53
N VAL A 58 -3.99 14.19 2.93
CA VAL A 58 -4.48 15.42 3.57
C VAL A 58 -5.15 16.27 2.47
N PRO A 59 -6.38 16.77 2.68
CA PRO A 59 -7.16 17.47 1.64
C PRO A 59 -6.62 18.86 1.26
N PHE A 60 -5.44 19.25 1.75
CA PHE A 60 -4.80 20.51 1.44
C PHE A 60 -3.28 20.34 1.30
N GLU A 61 -2.65 21.18 0.50
CA GLU A 61 -1.21 21.13 0.18
C GLU A 61 -0.32 21.58 1.35
N ARG A 62 -0.28 20.85 2.47
CA ARG A 62 0.49 21.29 3.65
C ARG A 62 2.00 21.42 3.41
N ASN A 63 2.56 20.64 2.48
CA ASN A 63 4.01 20.53 2.17
C ASN A 63 4.35 20.84 0.70
N GLY A 64 3.45 21.50 -0.03
CA GLY A 64 3.79 21.98 -1.37
C GLY A 64 4.86 23.06 -1.28
N ILE A 65 5.78 23.12 -2.27
CA ILE A 65 6.89 24.10 -2.29
C ILE A 65 6.35 25.54 -2.11
N GLY A 66 5.22 25.87 -2.75
CA GLY A 66 4.57 27.17 -2.64
C GLY A 66 3.93 27.46 -1.28
N VAL A 67 3.58 26.45 -0.48
CA VAL A 67 3.05 26.62 0.89
C VAL A 67 4.20 26.74 1.89
N ILE A 68 5.29 26.01 1.69
CA ILE A 68 6.52 26.14 2.50
C ILE A 68 7.13 27.54 2.33
N ARG A 69 7.27 28.01 1.08
CA ARG A 69 7.81 29.35 0.78
C ARG A 69 7.02 30.45 1.49
N ARG A 70 5.69 30.42 1.40
CA ARG A 70 4.81 31.40 2.08
C ARG A 70 4.99 31.40 3.60
N ARG A 71 5.25 30.26 4.24
CA ARG A 71 5.51 30.23 5.69
C ARG A 71 6.82 30.91 6.07
N GLN A 72 7.86 30.77 5.25
CA GLN A 72 9.14 31.44 5.50
C GLN A 72 9.04 32.95 5.32
N GLU A 73 8.24 33.41 4.37
CA GLU A 73 8.00 34.84 4.11
C GLU A 73 7.23 35.53 5.25
N ASN A 74 6.32 34.82 5.94
CA ASN A 74 5.50 35.37 7.03
C ASN A 74 6.18 35.35 8.41
N VAL A 75 7.42 34.84 8.51
CA VAL A 75 8.21 34.80 9.76
C VAL A 75 9.23 35.96 9.84
N GLN A 76 9.25 36.86 8.84
CA GLN A 76 10.03 38.10 8.84
C GLN A 76 9.26 39.28 9.43
#